data_AF-A0A1I5XEG7-F1
#
_entry.id   AF-A0A1I5XEG7-F1
#
_cell.length_a   1.000
_cell.length_b   1.000
_cell.length_c   1.000
_cell.angle_alpha   90.00
_cell.angle_beta   90.00
_cell.angle_gamma   90.00
#
_symmetry.space_group_name_H-M   'P 1'
#
loop_
_entity.id
_entity.type
_entity.pdbx_description
1 polymer ?
#
loop_
_entity_poly.entity_id
_entity_poly.type
_entity_poly.pdbx_seq_one_letter_code
_entity_poly.pdbx_strand_id
1 'polypeptide(L)'
;MKFSLKRKKTKKVHPGLLPGITQIAFAHLQTKWAKWMTKRTQRFSRNTWKLLLALFVLTAGGYSIYLAIDAFISKGSKSIAVTPIRTPAHINETGDVVTSTPQVTDTGYNRIKNFRMYMDSLARSPSGKPIYDSIMKHRPGLPDSVRIIENYYQQLKQK
;
A
#
# COMPACT_ATOMS: atom_id res chain seq x y z
N MET A 1 -10.48 -52.05 0.43
CA MET A 1 -9.82 -50.82 0.92
C MET A 1 -10.68 -49.60 0.57
N LYS A 2 -11.27 -48.93 1.56
CA LYS A 2 -12.08 -47.71 1.37
C LYS A 2 -11.18 -46.49 1.59
N PHE A 3 -10.82 -45.79 0.50
CA PHE A 3 -10.10 -44.52 0.60
C PHE A 3 -11.08 -43.38 0.89
N SER A 4 -11.11 -42.94 2.15
CA SER A 4 -11.90 -41.79 2.58
C SER A 4 -11.18 -40.50 2.17
N LEU A 5 -11.66 -39.85 1.11
CA LEU A 5 -11.15 -38.56 0.66
C LEU A 5 -11.56 -37.47 1.66
N LYS A 6 -10.62 -37.15 2.57
CA LYS A 6 -10.74 -36.04 3.51
C LYS A 6 -10.74 -34.73 2.73
N ARG A 7 -11.93 -34.18 2.43
CA ARG A 7 -12.08 -32.85 1.82
C ARG A 7 -11.43 -31.80 2.73
N LYS A 8 -10.34 -31.19 2.27
CA LYS A 8 -9.77 -29.99 2.90
C LYS A 8 -10.80 -28.86 2.82
N LYS A 9 -11.25 -28.36 3.97
CA LYS A 9 -12.09 -27.16 4.05
C LYS A 9 -11.27 -25.97 3.53
N THR A 10 -11.76 -25.30 2.50
CA THR A 10 -11.23 -24.04 1.99
C THR A 10 -11.31 -22.98 3.08
N LYS A 11 -10.17 -22.41 3.48
CA LYS A 11 -10.10 -21.26 4.39
C LYS A 11 -10.87 -20.11 3.75
N LYS A 12 -11.95 -19.67 4.40
CA LYS A 12 -12.62 -18.43 4.05
C LYS A 12 -11.67 -17.28 4.39
N VAL A 13 -11.31 -16.50 3.39
CA VAL A 13 -10.56 -15.25 3.52
C VAL A 13 -11.41 -14.30 4.37
N HIS A 14 -10.87 -13.86 5.51
CA HIS A 14 -11.48 -12.79 6.31
C HIS A 14 -11.35 -11.46 5.54
N PRO A 15 -12.46 -10.80 5.18
CA PRO A 15 -12.39 -9.45 4.66
C PRO A 15 -12.30 -8.50 5.86
N GLY A 16 -11.13 -7.91 6.06
CA GLY A 16 -10.99 -6.73 6.89
C GLY A 16 -11.92 -5.63 6.38
N LEU A 17 -12.92 -5.30 7.19
CA LEU A 17 -13.47 -3.97 7.43
C LEU A 17 -13.54 -2.98 6.25
N LEU A 18 -14.18 -3.36 5.13
CA LEU A 18 -14.85 -2.40 4.24
C LEU A 18 -16.24 -2.94 3.88
N PRO A 19 -17.29 -2.12 4.05
CA PRO A 19 -18.54 -2.54 4.66
C PRO A 19 -19.47 -3.12 3.60
N GLY A 20 -19.96 -4.35 3.81
CA GLY A 20 -21.11 -5.04 3.16
C GLY A 20 -21.46 -4.74 1.69
N ILE A 21 -21.74 -3.48 1.37
CA ILE A 21 -22.14 -2.92 0.08
C ILE A 21 -21.15 -3.27 -1.04
N THR A 22 -19.83 -3.17 -0.81
CA THR A 22 -18.83 -3.50 -1.85
C THR A 22 -18.86 -4.98 -2.20
N GLN A 23 -18.92 -5.85 -1.19
CA GLN A 23 -18.98 -7.30 -1.39
C GLN A 23 -20.28 -7.73 -2.06
N ILE A 24 -21.40 -7.11 -1.69
CA ILE A 24 -22.71 -7.34 -2.32
C ILE A 24 -22.69 -6.86 -3.79
N ALA A 25 -22.12 -5.69 -4.07
CA ALA A 25 -21.99 -5.17 -5.43
C ALA A 25 -21.09 -6.06 -6.31
N PHE A 26 -19.95 -6.52 -5.79
CA PHE A 26 -19.09 -7.48 -6.49
C PHE A 26 -19.79 -8.82 -6.70
N ALA A 27 -20.54 -9.33 -5.72
CA ALA A 27 -21.30 -10.57 -5.86
C ALA A 27 -22.43 -10.42 -6.92
N HIS A 28 -23.11 -9.28 -6.98
CA HIS A 28 -24.09 -9.00 -8.02
C HIS A 28 -23.45 -8.87 -9.40
N LEU A 29 -22.28 -8.24 -9.49
CA LEU A 29 -21.55 -8.14 -10.75
C LEU A 29 -21.07 -9.53 -11.21
N GLN A 30 -20.54 -10.34 -10.30
CA GLN A 30 -20.10 -11.71 -10.57
C GLN A 30 -21.28 -12.59 -11.00
N THR A 31 -22.43 -12.50 -10.35
CA THR A 31 -23.62 -13.29 -10.72
C THR A 31 -24.24 -12.82 -12.02
N LYS A 32 -24.30 -11.50 -12.30
CA LYS A 32 -24.73 -10.96 -13.59
C LYS A 32 -23.79 -11.39 -14.72
N TRP A 33 -22.49 -11.33 -14.47
CA TRP A 33 -21.47 -11.75 -15.45
C TRP A 33 -21.52 -13.25 -15.69
N ALA A 34 -21.66 -14.07 -14.64
CA ALA A 34 -21.84 -15.51 -14.78
C ALA A 34 -23.10 -15.85 -15.59
N LYS A 35 -24.25 -15.22 -15.29
CA LYS A 35 -25.50 -15.41 -16.06
C LYS A 35 -25.33 -14.98 -17.53
N TRP A 36 -24.66 -13.86 -17.77
CA TRP A 36 -24.37 -13.37 -19.12
C TRP A 36 -23.46 -14.34 -19.89
N MET A 37 -22.39 -14.82 -19.24
CA MET A 37 -21.44 -15.78 -19.80
C MET A 37 -22.15 -17.10 -20.10
N THR A 38 -22.95 -17.63 -19.19
CA THR A 38 -23.76 -18.83 -19.41
C THR A 38 -24.71 -18.65 -20.61
N LYS A 39 -25.44 -17.52 -20.70
CA LYS A 39 -26.33 -17.26 -21.83
C LYS A 39 -25.58 -17.15 -23.17
N ARG A 40 -24.36 -16.58 -23.16
CA ARG A 40 -23.53 -16.45 -24.36
C ARG A 40 -22.93 -17.80 -24.79
N THR A 41 -22.48 -18.60 -23.83
CA THR A 41 -21.80 -19.88 -24.04
C THR A 41 -22.77 -21.04 -24.32
N GLN A 42 -24.02 -20.97 -23.85
CA GLN A 42 -25.05 -21.98 -24.12
C GLN A 42 -25.37 -22.14 -25.61
N ARG A 43 -25.16 -21.09 -26.42
CA ARG A 43 -25.39 -21.12 -27.87
C ARG A 43 -24.19 -21.65 -28.67
N PHE A 44 -23.09 -22.02 -28.02
CA PHE A 44 -21.89 -22.48 -28.73
C PHE A 44 -21.96 -23.97 -29.03
N SER A 45 -21.88 -24.30 -30.32
CA SER A 45 -21.68 -25.66 -30.80
C SER A 45 -20.25 -26.14 -30.49
N ARG A 46 -20.02 -27.46 -30.51
CA ARG A 46 -18.70 -28.06 -30.25
C ARG A 46 -17.62 -27.50 -31.18
N ASN A 47 -17.97 -27.12 -32.41
CA ASN A 47 -17.04 -26.52 -33.37
C ASN A 47 -16.64 -25.09 -32.97
N THR A 48 -17.57 -24.31 -32.42
CA THR A 48 -17.29 -22.95 -31.91
C THR A 48 -16.34 -23.00 -30.72
N TRP A 49 -16.48 -24.00 -29.84
CA TRP A 49 -15.55 -24.22 -28.73
C TRP A 49 -14.14 -24.58 -29.18
N LYS A 50 -14.02 -25.47 -30.17
CA LYS A 50 -12.71 -25.80 -30.77
C LYS A 50 -12.07 -24.58 -31.43
N LEU A 51 -12.86 -23.77 -32.15
CA LEU A 51 -12.37 -22.55 -32.79
C LEU A 51 -11.95 -21.49 -31.77
N LEU A 52 -12.72 -21.28 -30.69
CA LEU A 52 -12.34 -20.40 -29.59
C LEU A 52 -11.08 -20.86 -28.88
N LEU A 53 -10.94 -22.17 -28.65
CA LEU A 53 -9.74 -22.74 -28.04
C LEU A 53 -8.52 -22.53 -28.95
N ALA A 54 -8.66 -22.82 -30.23
CA ALA A 54 -7.59 -22.60 -31.21
C ALA A 54 -7.20 -21.12 -31.27
N LEU A 55 -8.18 -20.21 -31.33
CA LEU A 55 -7.93 -18.76 -31.30
C LEU A 55 -7.25 -18.31 -30.01
N PHE A 56 -7.68 -18.83 -28.86
CA PHE A 56 -7.08 -18.53 -27.56
C PHE A 56 -5.62 -18.99 -27.51
N VAL A 57 -5.33 -20.21 -27.94
CA VAL A 57 -3.97 -20.76 -27.98
C VAL A 57 -3.10 -19.97 -28.97
N LEU A 58 -3.62 -19.62 -30.14
CA LEU A 58 -2.89 -18.83 -31.14
C LEU A 58 -2.57 -17.42 -30.65
N THR A 59 -3.53 -16.75 -30.00
CA THR A 59 -3.34 -15.39 -29.48
C THR A 59 -2.44 -15.37 -28.25
N ALA A 60 -2.68 -16.24 -27.26
CA ALA A 60 -1.86 -16.32 -26.05
C ALA A 60 -0.44 -16.84 -26.36
N GLY A 61 -0.35 -17.89 -27.18
CA GLY A 61 0.92 -18.45 -27.64
C GLY A 61 1.68 -17.47 -28.53
N GLY A 62 1.00 -16.88 -29.52
CA GLY A 62 1.59 -15.87 -30.40
C GLY A 62 2.08 -14.63 -29.64
N TYR A 63 1.30 -14.13 -28.68
CA TYR A 63 1.72 -13.01 -27.83
C TYR A 63 2.93 -13.36 -26.94
N SER A 64 2.96 -14.58 -26.37
CA SER A 64 4.09 -15.02 -25.55
C SER A 64 5.36 -15.19 -26.38
N ILE A 65 5.25 -15.75 -27.59
CA ILE A 65 6.36 -15.90 -28.53
C ILE A 65 6.83 -14.53 -28.99
N TYR A 66 5.91 -13.62 -29.33
CA TYR A 66 6.24 -12.23 -29.68
C TYR A 66 7.01 -11.54 -28.56
N LEU A 67 6.53 -11.64 -27.31
CA LEU A 67 7.18 -11.04 -26.16
C LEU A 67 8.54 -11.67 -25.87
N ALA A 68 8.68 -12.99 -26.05
CA ALA A 68 9.96 -13.66 -25.93
C ALA A 68 10.95 -13.18 -26.99
N ILE A 69 10.54 -13.14 -28.27
CA ILE A 69 11.37 -12.66 -29.38
C ILE A 69 11.75 -11.19 -29.16
N ASP A 70 10.80 -10.34 -28.78
CA ASP A 70 11.05 -8.94 -28.44
C ASP A 70 12.06 -8.83 -27.28
N ALA A 71 11.91 -9.61 -26.22
CA ALA A 71 12.85 -9.62 -25.10
C ALA A 71 14.28 -10.10 -25.49
N PHE A 72 14.42 -10.99 -26.47
CA PHE A 72 15.73 -11.49 -26.92
C PHE A 72 16.38 -10.62 -28.01
N ILE A 73 15.60 -10.08 -28.94
CA ILE A 73 16.09 -9.24 -30.05
C ILE A 73 16.31 -7.80 -29.59
N SER A 74 15.43 -7.29 -28.74
CA SER A 74 15.56 -5.95 -28.18
C SER A 74 16.63 -5.95 -27.08
N LYS A 75 17.90 -6.04 -27.49
CA LYS A 75 19.12 -5.85 -26.68
C LYS A 75 19.19 -4.50 -25.94
N GLY A 76 18.13 -3.68 -25.97
CA GLY A 76 18.11 -2.32 -25.44
C GLY A 76 16.79 -1.80 -24.87
N SER A 77 15.68 -2.55 -24.87
CA SER A 77 14.43 -2.07 -24.26
C SER A 77 14.07 -2.87 -23.02
N LYS A 78 14.61 -2.37 -21.90
CA LYS A 78 14.24 -2.69 -20.53
C LYS A 78 14.69 -4.08 -20.10
N SER A 79 15.98 -4.14 -19.75
CA SER A 79 16.34 -4.82 -18.49
C SER A 79 15.22 -4.51 -17.51
N ILE A 80 14.42 -5.52 -17.15
CA ILE A 80 13.60 -5.43 -15.96
C ILE A 80 14.65 -5.14 -14.90
N ALA A 81 14.79 -3.86 -14.56
CA ALA A 81 15.53 -3.47 -13.40
C ALA A 81 14.79 -4.23 -12.31
N VAL A 82 15.39 -5.35 -11.89
CA VAL A 82 15.12 -5.97 -10.62
C VAL A 82 15.57 -4.91 -9.64
N THR A 83 14.76 -3.86 -9.51
CA THR A 83 14.82 -2.99 -8.39
C THR A 83 14.51 -3.94 -7.25
N PRO A 84 15.46 -4.18 -6.33
CA PRO A 84 15.12 -4.89 -5.11
C PRO A 84 13.87 -4.19 -4.59
N ILE A 85 12.85 -4.98 -4.26
CA ILE A 85 11.60 -4.47 -3.70
C ILE A 85 12.01 -3.72 -2.44
N ARG A 86 12.20 -2.40 -2.56
CA ARG A 86 12.27 -1.50 -1.43
C ARG A 86 10.84 -1.43 -0.95
N THR A 87 10.51 -2.38 -0.07
CA THR A 87 9.31 -2.29 0.75
C THR A 87 9.32 -0.88 1.35
N PRO A 88 8.29 -0.06 1.10
CA PRO A 88 8.09 1.13 1.92
C PRO A 88 8.02 0.64 3.35
N ALA A 89 8.80 1.25 4.25
CA ALA A 89 8.89 0.85 5.65
C ALA A 89 7.56 0.94 6.43
N HIS A 90 6.44 1.27 5.76
CA HIS A 90 5.17 1.65 6.39
C HIS A 90 3.92 1.08 5.68
N ILE A 91 3.97 -0.14 5.12
CA ILE A 91 2.74 -0.86 4.68
C ILE A 91 2.43 -2.12 5.48
N ASN A 92 3.17 -2.40 6.55
CA ASN A 92 2.79 -3.39 7.54
C ASN A 92 2.29 -2.70 8.82
N GLU A 93 1.22 -1.90 8.72
CA GLU A 93 0.33 -1.71 9.87
C GLU A 93 -0.54 -2.98 10.03
N THR A 94 0.10 -4.11 10.23
CA THR A 94 -0.51 -5.27 10.88
C THR A 94 0.25 -5.46 12.16
N GLY A 95 -0.16 -4.72 13.20
CA GLY A 95 -0.16 -5.09 14.62
C GLY A 95 1.10 -5.63 15.31
N ASP A 96 2.20 -5.86 14.61
CA ASP A 96 3.43 -6.36 15.18
C ASP A 96 4.38 -5.18 15.31
N VAL A 97 4.33 -4.60 16.51
CA VAL A 97 5.32 -3.64 17.00
C VAL A 97 6.67 -4.34 16.91
N VAL A 98 7.39 -4.13 15.83
CA VAL A 98 8.82 -4.38 15.79
C VAL A 98 9.37 -3.40 16.83
N THR A 99 9.63 -3.92 18.01
CA THR A 99 10.39 -3.29 19.08
C THR A 99 11.84 -3.11 18.61
N SER A 100 12.06 -2.39 17.52
CA SER A 100 13.20 -1.50 17.47
C SER A 100 12.79 -0.36 18.39
N THR A 101 13.18 -0.46 19.65
CA THR A 101 13.28 0.71 20.52
C THR A 101 13.85 1.82 19.65
N PRO A 102 13.16 2.96 19.47
CA PRO A 102 13.77 4.06 18.77
C PRO A 102 15.00 4.36 19.59
N GLN A 103 16.19 4.03 19.08
CA GLN A 103 17.40 4.59 19.63
C GLN A 103 17.20 6.09 19.40
N VAL A 104 16.75 6.76 20.47
CA VAL A 104 16.44 8.17 20.49
C VAL A 104 17.72 8.85 20.03
N THR A 105 17.78 9.19 18.75
CA THR A 105 18.96 9.83 18.21
C THR A 105 18.98 11.21 18.84
N ASP A 106 19.94 11.49 19.72
CA ASP A 106 20.03 12.74 20.47
C ASP A 106 19.94 13.99 19.57
N THR A 107 20.31 13.83 18.29
CA THR A 107 20.19 14.84 17.25
C THR A 107 18.75 15.31 17.00
N GLY A 108 17.76 14.41 17.07
CA GLY A 108 16.35 14.73 16.86
C GLY A 108 15.79 15.57 18.01
N TYR A 109 16.04 15.15 19.25
CA TYR A 109 15.64 15.88 20.45
C TYR A 109 16.28 17.27 20.51
N ASN A 110 17.58 17.37 20.20
CA ASN A 110 18.29 18.65 20.20
C ASN A 110 17.72 19.64 19.17
N ARG A 111 17.28 19.17 17.99
CA ARG A 111 16.61 20.03 16.99
C ARG A 111 15.30 20.61 17.51
N ILE A 112 14.49 19.79 18.18
CA ILE A 112 13.19 20.21 18.75
C ILE A 112 13.41 21.22 19.89
N LYS A 113 14.38 20.94 20.78
CA LYS A 113 14.75 21.84 21.87
C LYS A 113 15.28 23.19 21.36
N ASN A 114 16.16 23.18 20.35
CA ASN A 114 16.69 24.40 19.73
C ASN A 114 15.59 25.21 19.05
N PHE A 115 14.63 24.54 18.41
CA PHE A 115 13.47 25.22 17.82
C PHE A 115 12.62 25.93 18.89
N ARG A 116 12.37 25.28 20.04
CA ARG A 116 11.66 25.90 21.16
C ARG A 116 12.40 27.14 21.68
N MET A 117 13.71 27.04 21.90
CA MET A 117 14.53 28.18 22.34
C MET A 117 14.53 29.33 21.32
N TYR A 118 14.54 29.02 20.03
CA TYR A 118 14.43 30.01 18.96
C TYR A 118 13.09 30.74 19.01
N MET A 119 11.97 30.01 19.15
CA MET A 119 10.64 30.59 19.27
C MET A 119 10.50 31.48 20.51
N ASP A 120 11.05 31.05 21.66
CA ASP A 120 11.06 31.84 22.89
C ASP A 120 11.91 33.11 22.75
N SER A 121 13.03 33.03 22.01
CA SER A 121 13.89 34.18 21.73
C SER A 121 13.20 35.20 20.83
N LEU A 122 12.49 34.73 19.80
CA LEU A 122 11.70 35.60 18.92
C LEU A 122 10.57 36.31 19.67
N ALA A 123 9.90 35.61 20.60
CA ALA A 123 8.82 36.20 21.40
C ALA A 123 9.32 37.28 22.38
N ARG A 124 10.55 37.15 22.89
CA ARG A 124 11.13 38.06 23.90
C ARG A 124 11.80 39.29 23.27
N SER A 125 12.28 39.19 22.03
CA SER A 125 12.95 40.30 21.35
C SER A 125 11.95 41.26 20.69
N PRO A 126 12.04 42.59 20.90
CA PRO A 126 11.20 43.56 20.22
C PRO A 126 11.40 43.55 18.68
N SER A 127 12.58 43.17 18.19
CA SER A 127 12.85 42.99 16.76
C SER A 127 12.40 41.63 16.20
N GLY A 128 12.26 40.61 17.06
CA GLY A 128 11.84 39.26 16.69
C GLY A 128 10.33 39.03 16.72
N LYS A 129 9.60 39.86 17.48
CA LYS A 129 8.14 39.80 17.62
C LYS A 129 7.35 39.78 16.29
N PRO A 130 7.65 40.61 15.27
CA PRO A 130 6.91 40.54 14.00
C PRO A 130 7.08 39.19 13.28
N ILE A 131 8.24 38.55 13.43
CA ILE A 131 8.51 37.22 12.86
C ILE A 131 7.72 36.16 13.62
N TYR A 132 7.70 36.24 14.96
CA TYR A 132 6.91 35.35 15.81
C TYR A 132 5.41 35.41 15.45
N ASP A 133 4.86 36.62 15.35
CA ASP A 133 3.44 36.84 15.04
C ASP A 133 3.09 36.33 13.62
N SER A 134 4.00 36.50 12.66
CA SER A 134 3.84 35.94 11.32
C SER A 134 3.80 34.40 11.33
N ILE A 135 4.70 33.75 12.07
CA ILE A 135 4.71 32.29 12.20
C ILE A 135 3.43 31.80 12.87
N MET A 136 2.98 32.47 13.94
CA MET A 136 1.79 32.09 14.68
C MET A 136 0.51 32.24 13.85
N LYS A 137 0.44 33.27 12.98
CA LYS A 137 -0.68 33.48 12.06
C LYS A 137 -0.80 32.35 11.03
N HIS A 138 0.31 31.84 10.52
CA HIS A 138 0.31 30.76 9.52
C HIS A 138 0.14 29.37 10.16
N ARG A 139 0.57 29.18 11.41
CA ARG A 139 0.53 27.88 12.11
C ARG A 139 0.22 28.02 13.60
N PRO A 140 -1.05 28.26 13.98
CA PRO A 140 -1.42 28.51 15.38
C PRO A 140 -1.21 27.30 16.31
N GLY A 141 -1.26 26.07 15.78
CA GLY A 141 -1.03 24.84 16.56
C GLY A 141 0.43 24.42 16.73
N LEU A 142 1.38 25.16 16.14
CA LEU A 142 2.80 24.79 16.14
C LEU A 142 3.43 24.66 17.54
N PRO A 143 3.17 25.59 18.50
CA PRO A 143 3.75 25.49 19.83
C PRO A 143 3.29 24.25 20.60
N ASP A 144 2.03 23.86 20.41
CA ASP A 144 1.43 22.71 21.08
C ASP A 144 1.98 21.40 20.53
N SER A 145 2.06 21.27 19.21
CA SER A 145 2.68 20.09 18.57
C SER A 145 4.13 19.90 19.00
N VAL A 146 4.91 20.97 19.12
CA VAL A 146 6.30 20.91 19.59
C VAL A 146 6.37 20.40 21.03
N ARG A 147 5.46 20.86 21.91
CA ARG A 147 5.39 20.42 23.31
C ARG A 147 5.00 18.94 23.43
N ILE A 148 4.03 18.47 22.64
CA ILE A 148 3.62 17.07 22.60
C ILE A 148 4.79 16.18 22.20
N ILE A 149 5.52 16.58 21.15
CA ILE A 149 6.69 15.84 20.68
C ILE A 149 7.79 15.83 21.74
N GLU A 150 8.10 16.97 22.37
CA GLU A 150 9.11 17.06 23.43
C GLU A 150 8.79 16.13 24.61
N ASN A 151 7.54 16.11 25.07
CA ASN A 151 7.09 15.22 26.14
C ASN A 151 7.21 13.75 25.74
N TYR A 152 6.84 13.40 24.52
CA TYR A 152 6.96 12.04 24.00
C TYR A 152 8.42 11.57 23.98
N TYR A 153 9.35 12.42 23.52
CA TYR A 153 10.78 12.13 23.55
C TYR A 153 11.33 11.98 24.97
N GLN A 154 10.87 12.79 25.93
CA GLN A 154 11.27 12.66 27.34
C GLN A 154 10.81 11.33 27.95
N GLN A 155 9.58 10.90 27.64
CA GLN A 155 9.05 9.61 28.09
C GLN A 155 9.83 8.43 27.51
N LEU A 156 10.25 8.52 26.25
CA LEU A 156 11.10 7.50 25.61
C LEU A 156 12.52 7.46 26.18
N LYS A 157 13.06 8.58 26.67
CA LYS A 157 14.40 8.65 27.27
C LYS A 157 14.44 8.15 28.72
N GLN A 158 13.33 8.22 29.46
CA GLN A 158 13.24 7.78 30.86
C GLN A 158 12.97 6.28 31.02
N LYS A 159 12.78 5.55 29.91
CA LYS A 159 12.43 4.13 29.89
C LYS A 159 13.61 3.29 29.43
#